data_AF-A0A9W8P2C0-F1
#
_entry.id   AF-A0A9W8P2C0-F1
#
_cell.length_a   1.000
_cell.length_b   1.000
_cell.length_c   1.000
_cell.angle_alpha   90.00
_cell.angle_beta   90.00
_cell.angle_gamma   90.00
#
_symmetry.space_group_name_H-M   'P 1'
#
loop_
_entity.id
_entity.type
_entity.pdbx_description
1 polymer ?
#
loop_
_entity_poly.entity_id
_entity_poly.type
_entity_poly.pdbx_seq_one_letter_code
_entity_poly.pdbx_strand_id
1 'polypeptide(L)'
;MLVNFMHLVTAVRLANMRVMTEAAIAEVEMHIQEYLLGLIGTVPGAGLYPHTHISPYQHMMLHFGSLLRRFGLVHSWRCFAFERLNYMLQNFLTNNRFG
;
A
#
# COMPACT_ATOMS: atom_id res chain seq x y z
N MET A 1 1.31 7.91 19.28
CA MET A 1 0.15 7.66 18.39
C MET A 1 0.19 8.52 17.13
N LEU A 2 0.15 9.86 17.22
CA LEU A 2 0.18 10.75 16.05
C LEU A 2 1.43 10.58 15.17
N VAL A 3 2.63 10.54 15.77
CA VAL A 3 3.89 10.35 15.03
C VAL A 3 3.86 9.06 14.20
N ASN A 4 3.42 7.94 14.81
CA ASN A 4 3.27 6.66 14.11
C ASN A 4 2.33 6.76 12.91
N PHE A 5 1.20 7.45 13.08
CA PHE A 5 0.26 7.70 11.99
C PHE A 5 0.86 8.56 10.87
N MET A 6 1.71 9.53 11.19
CA MET A 6 2.39 10.36 10.20
C MET A 6 3.38 9.56 9.34
N HIS A 7 4.01 8.51 9.86
CA HIS A 7 4.81 7.60 9.03
C HIS A 7 3.93 6.93 7.96
N LEU A 8 2.76 6.39 8.34
CA LEU A 8 1.82 5.80 7.37
C LEU A 8 1.37 6.81 6.31
N VAL A 9 0.92 8.00 6.72
CA VAL A 9 0.45 9.05 5.81
C VAL A 9 1.57 9.46 4.83
N THR A 10 2.80 9.59 5.33
CA THR A 10 3.94 10.00 4.51
C THR A 10 4.32 8.93 3.49
N ALA A 11 4.39 7.66 3.91
CA ALA A 11 4.62 6.53 3.00
C ALA A 11 3.57 6.48 1.87
N VAL A 12 2.29 6.61 2.21
CA VAL A 12 1.20 6.62 1.22
C VAL A 12 1.33 7.79 0.25
N ARG A 13 1.63 8.99 0.75
CA ARG A 13 1.82 10.18 -0.09
C ARG A 13 2.98 10.01 -1.06
N LEU A 14 4.14 9.55 -0.58
CA LEU A 14 5.33 9.34 -1.40
C LEU A 14 5.10 8.27 -2.47
N ALA A 15 4.48 7.14 -2.10
CA ALA A 15 4.14 6.06 -3.01
C ALA A 15 3.17 6.50 -4.13
N ASN A 16 2.32 7.51 -3.87
CA ASN A 16 1.37 8.07 -4.84
C ASN A 16 1.89 9.31 -5.58
N MET A 17 3.18 9.64 -5.49
CA MET A 17 3.75 10.71 -6.30
C MET A 17 3.73 10.35 -7.80
N ARG A 18 3.70 11.39 -8.65
CA ARG A 18 3.74 11.23 -10.12
C ARG A 18 5.15 11.03 -10.68
N VAL A 19 6.16 11.17 -9.84
CA VAL A 19 7.57 10.94 -10.16
C VAL A 19 8.12 10.05 -9.07
N MET A 20 8.81 8.98 -9.46
CA MET A 20 9.41 8.03 -8.53
C MET A 20 10.93 8.07 -8.72
N THR A 21 11.64 8.19 -7.60
CA THR A 21 13.09 8.14 -7.53
C THR A 21 13.50 7.11 -6.49
N GLU A 22 14.70 6.56 -6.59
CA GLU A 22 15.21 5.63 -5.57
C GLU A 22 15.21 6.24 -4.16
N ALA A 23 15.48 7.54 -4.05
CA ALA A 23 15.39 8.25 -2.77
C ALA A 23 13.95 8.24 -2.21
N ALA A 24 12.95 8.54 -3.04
CA ALA A 24 11.55 8.49 -2.61
C ALA A 24 11.12 7.06 -2.22
N ILE A 25 11.62 6.04 -2.92
CA ILE A 25 11.34 4.64 -2.59
C ILE A 25 11.96 4.27 -1.24
N ALA A 26 13.21 4.67 -0.97
CA ALA A 26 13.86 4.43 0.31
C ALA A 26 13.11 5.10 1.48
N GLU A 27 12.60 6.32 1.28
CA GLU A 27 11.75 7.00 2.27
C GLU A 27 10.43 6.26 2.51
N VAL A 28 9.80 5.72 1.47
CA VAL A 28 8.60 4.86 1.61
C VAL A 28 8.91 3.65 2.47
N GLU A 29 10.01 2.94 2.19
CA GLU A 29 10.42 1.74 2.94
C GLU A 29 10.69 2.06 4.41
N MET A 30 11.43 3.13 4.68
CA MET A 30 11.71 3.62 6.03
C MET A 30 10.41 3.97 6.78
N HIS A 31 9.53 4.76 6.19
CA HIS A 31 8.28 5.15 6.84
C HIS A 31 7.35 3.96 7.09
N ILE A 32 7.27 2.98 6.18
CA ILE A 32 6.48 1.77 6.40
C ILE A 32 7.05 0.96 7.58
N GLN A 33 8.37 0.80 7.63
CA GLN A 33 9.04 0.07 8.71
C GLN A 33 8.80 0.74 10.07
N GLU A 34 9.01 2.06 10.17
CA GLU A 34 8.75 2.83 11.40
C GLU A 34 7.28 2.74 11.83
N TYR A 35 6.34 2.80 10.89
CA TYR A 35 4.92 2.65 11.18
C TYR A 35 4.59 1.27 11.80
N LEU A 36 5.13 0.20 11.23
CA LEU A 36 4.85 -1.16 11.69
C LEU A 36 5.56 -1.44 13.03
N LEU A 37 6.81 -1.01 13.19
CA LEU A 37 7.54 -1.13 14.45
C LEU A 37 6.87 -0.31 15.56
N GLY A 38 6.37 0.89 15.28
CA GLY A 38 5.61 1.67 16.26
C GLY A 38 4.25 1.05 16.61
N LEU A 39 3.66 0.27 15.69
CA LEU A 39 2.41 -0.44 15.92
C LEU A 39 2.58 -1.59 16.93
N ILE A 40 3.52 -2.51 16.66
CA ILE A 40 3.67 -3.76 17.43
C ILE A 40 4.77 -3.69 18.49
N GLY A 41 5.70 -2.75 18.38
CA GLY A 41 6.90 -2.64 19.20
C GLY A 41 8.01 -3.58 18.74
N THR A 42 9.25 -3.25 19.11
CA THR A 42 10.43 -4.10 18.87
C THR A 42 10.58 -5.19 19.93
N VAL A 43 9.90 -5.03 21.07
CA VAL A 43 9.83 -6.00 22.17
C VAL A 43 8.37 -6.22 22.58
N PRO A 44 8.02 -7.40 23.13
CA PRO A 44 6.66 -7.70 23.57
C PRO A 44 6.15 -6.63 24.56
N GLY A 45 4.98 -6.04 24.27
CA GLY A 45 4.36 -5.04 25.14
C GLY A 45 4.74 -3.58 24.87
N ALA A 46 5.72 -3.30 24.01
CA ALA A 46 6.21 -1.92 23.80
C ALA A 46 5.50 -1.15 22.67
N GLY A 47 4.68 -1.82 21.85
CA GLY A 47 3.95 -1.20 20.75
C GLY A 47 2.77 -0.35 21.21
N LEU A 48 2.25 0.49 20.31
CA LEU A 48 0.96 1.18 20.52
C LEU A 48 -0.20 0.19 20.66
N TYR A 49 -0.10 -0.98 20.01
CA TYR A 49 -1.09 -2.05 20.03
C TYR A 49 -0.38 -3.40 20.19
N PRO A 50 0.13 -3.72 21.39
CA PRO A 50 1.05 -4.84 21.59
C PRO A 50 0.41 -6.23 21.42
N HIS A 51 -0.92 -6.30 21.38
CA HIS A 51 -1.68 -7.54 21.14
C HIS A 51 -2.21 -7.66 19.71
N THR A 52 -1.88 -6.70 18.84
CA THR A 52 -2.25 -6.74 17.43
C THR A 52 -1.19 -7.48 16.62
N HIS A 53 -1.64 -8.28 15.66
CA HIS A 53 -0.78 -8.92 14.69
C HIS A 53 -0.74 -8.11 13.39
N ILE A 54 0.40 -8.18 12.69
CA ILE A 54 0.53 -7.63 11.35
C ILE A 54 -0.43 -8.37 10.42
N SER A 55 -1.37 -7.65 9.81
CA SER A 55 -2.25 -8.20 8.80
C SER A 55 -1.50 -8.53 7.51
N PRO A 56 -2.02 -9.42 6.64
CA PRO A 56 -1.41 -9.69 5.33
C PRO A 56 -1.18 -8.43 4.48
N TYR A 57 -2.09 -7.46 4.54
CA TYR A 57 -1.93 -6.18 3.84
C TYR A 57 -0.81 -5.32 4.43
N GLN A 58 -0.68 -5.28 5.76
CA GLN A 58 0.44 -4.58 6.40
C GLN A 58 1.78 -5.27 6.13
N HIS A 59 1.81 -6.60 6.04
CA HIS A 59 2.98 -7.32 5.56
C HIS A 59 3.29 -6.98 4.09
N MET A 60 2.28 -6.92 3.22
CA MET A 60 2.43 -6.54 1.82
C MET A 60 3.07 -5.15 1.64
N MET A 61 2.78 -4.22 2.56
CA MET A 61 3.41 -2.88 2.54
C MET A 61 4.95 -2.95 2.60
N LEU A 62 5.54 -3.94 3.28
CA LEU A 62 7.00 -4.09 3.33
C LEU A 62 7.62 -4.40 1.96
N HIS A 63 6.83 -4.99 1.05
CA HIS A 63 7.27 -5.30 -0.31
C HIS A 63 7.02 -4.16 -1.29
N PHE A 64 6.38 -3.07 -0.85
CA PHE A 64 5.93 -2.01 -1.73
C PHE A 64 7.07 -1.28 -2.44
N GLY A 65 8.22 -1.09 -1.76
CA GLY A 65 9.40 -0.52 -2.40
C GLY A 65 9.95 -1.39 -3.54
N SER A 66 9.94 -2.72 -3.38
CA SER A 66 10.31 -3.64 -4.47
C SER A 66 9.34 -3.56 -5.65
N LEU A 67 8.04 -3.38 -5.40
CA LEU A 67 7.05 -3.18 -6.45
C LEU A 67 7.26 -1.85 -7.18
N LEU A 68 7.55 -0.77 -6.47
CA LEU A 68 7.85 0.54 -7.05
C LEU A 68 9.08 0.51 -7.98
N ARG A 69 10.15 -0.20 -7.58
CA ARG A 69 11.34 -0.36 -8.44
C ARG A 69 11.06 -1.16 -9.70
N ARG A 70 10.18 -2.16 -9.63
CA ARG A 70 9.89 -3.07 -10.76
C ARG A 70 8.84 -2.54 -11.73
N PHE A 71 7.81 -1.89 -11.20
CA PHE A 71 6.61 -1.50 -11.97
C PHE A 71 6.45 0.03 -12.07
N GLY A 72 7.32 0.79 -11.43
CA GLY A 72 7.26 2.24 -11.39
C GLY A 72 6.08 2.75 -10.55
N LEU A 73 5.49 3.84 -11.00
CA LEU A 73 4.43 4.58 -10.30
C LEU A 73 3.23 3.67 -9.98
N VAL A 74 2.70 3.77 -8.75
CA VAL A 74 1.50 3.04 -8.32
C VAL A 74 0.32 3.22 -9.27
N HIS A 75 0.19 4.42 -9.85
CA HIS A 75 -0.85 4.72 -10.83
C HIS A 75 -0.85 3.80 -12.05
N SER A 76 0.31 3.22 -12.40
CA SER A 76 0.46 2.35 -13.57
C SER A 76 -0.08 0.94 -13.36
N TRP A 77 -0.20 0.48 -12.11
CA TRP A 77 -0.51 -0.93 -11.80
C TRP A 77 -1.54 -1.14 -10.67
N ARG A 78 -2.09 -0.07 -10.09
CA ARG A 78 -3.18 -0.17 -9.11
C ARG A 78 -4.50 -0.63 -9.73
N CYS A 79 -5.37 -1.21 -8.90
CA CYS A 79 -6.59 -1.91 -9.34
C CYS A 79 -7.66 -1.01 -9.99
N PHE A 80 -7.58 0.32 -9.86
CA PHE A 80 -8.65 1.22 -10.30
C PHE A 80 -8.99 1.14 -11.79
N ALA A 81 -8.04 0.77 -12.65
CA ALA A 81 -8.33 0.53 -14.06
C ALA A 81 -9.24 -0.71 -14.23
N PHE A 82 -8.98 -1.78 -13.48
CA PHE A 82 -9.81 -2.99 -13.49
C PHE A 82 -11.17 -2.76 -12.86
N GLU A 83 -11.25 -2.00 -11.76
CA GLU A 83 -12.54 -1.63 -11.16
C GLU A 83 -13.42 -0.83 -12.12
N ARG A 84 -12.83 0.11 -12.87
CA ARG A 84 -13.51 0.83 -13.95
C ARG A 84 -13.98 -0.12 -15.05
N LEU A 85 -13.15 -1.10 -15.45
CA LEU A 85 -13.54 -2.12 -16.42
C LEU A 85 -14.68 -2.99 -15.92
N ASN A 86 -14.68 -3.39 -14.65
CA ASN A 86 -15.78 -4.15 -14.03
C ASN A 86 -17.10 -3.39 -14.12
N TYR A 87 -17.09 -2.09 -13.80
CA TYR A 87 -18.29 -1.25 -13.95
C TYR A 87 -18.77 -1.19 -15.41
N MET A 88 -17.86 -1.03 -16.39
CA MET A 88 -18.26 -1.04 -17.80
C MET A 88 -18.80 -2.41 -18.23
N LEU A 89 -18.21 -3.50 -17.75
CA LEU A 89 -18.65 -4.88 -18.03
C LEU A 89 -20.08 -5.13 -17.54
N GLN A 90 -20.43 -4.64 -16.36
CA GLN A 90 -21.79 -4.74 -15.81
C GLN A 90 -22.85 -4.02 -16.65
N ASN A 91 -22.44 -3.05 -17.49
CA ASN A 91 -23.34 -2.29 -18.33
C ASN A 91 -23.47 -2.85 -19.76
N PHE A 92 -22.69 -3.87 -20.15
CA PHE A 92 -22.87 -4.50 -21.46
C PHE A 92 -24.12 -5.40 -21.45
N LEU A 93 -24.96 -5.25 -22.48
CA LEU A 93 -26.07 -6.16 -22.73
C LEU A 93 -25.51 -7.53 -23.13
N THR A 94 -25.45 -8.46 -22.17
CA THR A 94 -25.00 -9.84 -22.42
C THR A 94 -26.02 -10.65 -23.23
N ASN A 95 -27.22 -10.10 -23.51
CA ASN A 95 -28.35 -10.75 -24.21
C ASN A 95 -28.62 -12.21 -23.75
N ASN A 96 -28.18 -12.58 -22.54
CA ASN A 96 -28.13 -13.95 -22.03
C ASN A 96 -27.60 -14.99 -23.03
N ARG A 97 -26.74 -14.59 -23.99
CA ARG A 97 -26.04 -15.54 -24.85
C ARG A 97 -24.71 -15.87 -24.18
N PHE A 98 -24.59 -17.11 -23.70
CA PHE A 98 -23.29 -17.67 -23.41
C PHE A 98 -22.51 -17.77 -24.72
N GLY A 99 -21.29 -17.24 -24.72
CA GLY A 99 -20.32 -17.43 -25.81
C GLY A 99 -19.82 -18.85 -25.86
#